data_AF-A0A1L6TEI6-F1
#
_entry.id   AF-A0A1L6TEI6-F1
#
_cell.length_a   1.000
_cell.length_b   1.000
_cell.length_c   1.000
_cell.angle_alpha   90.00
_cell.angle_beta   90.00
_cell.angle_gamma   90.00
#
_symmetry.space_group_name_H-M   'P 1'
#
loop_
_entity.id
_entity.type
_entity.pdbx_description
1 polymer ?
#
loop_
_entity_poly.entity_id
_entity_poly.type
_entity_poly.pdbx_seq_one_letter_code
_entity_poly.pdbx_strand_id
1 'polypeptide(L)'
;MPYNSDRLRNENSYDYLSQVSVPDYMVRDSESFPAAAGVAKIAKHGKYDHSFCYGDLYTDFLQELEDYIEDYSSKNSGRLPADIGFKELIDSIYFNENQVLEHTGKVITLIVRGCHRPSELASAITHALTPTLRINRTTPTHAGSKEGRFYAMMVANFKPMHVTSIPSVRKYSYQQAGQQIAQPIELRLGTQGQRKEGCARVSPLFTAWCEVQASKPVKNKISHLYINNLGKDRRDYTWNLIKQGEKERALTLKLEEFGRENYPHIAVITLPASDGMLSTYSLKSTELVAMENIKESILSIALKNGKDFYISEPVKHLLYTGSLFKDQGKDSDEYKKLTELLEKSIKTLGFEGKSQLSKRERHALYFHFLKSDLSQYIIETLQPNSFNMTCKDGIDRAGIASAYYNLMQSMKDQMCLSQEEFERALHAAPALVKGRGMNHHIETLWNVVDCYLNSMKERDEGHQVPLWLTQWRDKNRPSFAVASYKQAIFGVIENTQSQTSLLMLYHAILEGKTNPSSEYHDIWRQRSWMRQYSNHYGKTATGKNSLKMIEDKLSALIAKDGLDLGIDPDEFYKVIPSIQRPATVLWHGSYHAGLYQSQQSCDIELEDRRSQAREDAAVANSAETSL
;
A
#
# COMPACT_ATOMS: atom_id res chain seq x y z
N MET A 1 14.96 -20.22 16.76
CA MET A 1 15.68 -19.01 16.31
C MET A 1 14.66 -17.98 15.87
N PRO A 2 14.87 -16.68 16.15
CA PRO A 2 14.03 -15.63 15.56
C PRO A 2 14.09 -15.69 14.03
N TYR A 3 12.94 -15.59 13.37
CA TYR A 3 12.84 -15.55 11.90
C TYR A 3 13.46 -14.25 11.39
N ASN A 4 14.34 -14.32 10.38
CA ASN A 4 14.87 -13.16 9.71
C ASN A 4 14.40 -13.10 8.23
N SER A 5 14.49 -11.93 7.60
CA SER A 5 13.96 -11.71 6.24
C SER A 5 14.63 -12.58 5.18
N ASP A 6 15.90 -12.94 5.35
CA ASP A 6 16.61 -13.73 4.35
C ASP A 6 16.27 -15.22 4.44
N ARG A 7 16.18 -15.76 5.65
CA ARG A 7 15.64 -17.10 5.90
C ARG A 7 14.20 -17.21 5.38
N LEU A 8 13.36 -16.21 5.68
CA LEU A 8 11.99 -16.17 5.19
C LEU A 8 11.92 -16.14 3.66
N ARG A 9 12.78 -15.34 3.00
CA ARG A 9 12.92 -15.37 1.52
C ARG A 9 13.27 -16.78 1.05
N ASN A 10 14.22 -17.44 1.71
CA ASN A 10 14.69 -18.77 1.33
C ASN A 10 13.59 -19.83 1.43
N GLU A 11 12.90 -19.89 2.56
CA GLU A 11 11.78 -20.83 2.79
C GLU A 11 10.62 -20.57 1.83
N ASN A 12 10.26 -19.32 1.58
CA ASN A 12 9.21 -18.96 0.64
C ASN A 12 9.58 -19.29 -0.82
N SER A 13 10.86 -19.16 -1.18
CA SER A 13 11.34 -19.53 -2.51
C SER A 13 11.33 -21.05 -2.69
N TYR A 14 11.68 -21.81 -1.65
CA TYR A 14 11.53 -23.27 -1.66
C TYR A 14 10.07 -23.70 -1.87
N ASP A 15 9.14 -23.15 -1.08
CA ASP A 15 7.71 -23.45 -1.20
C ASP A 15 7.20 -23.18 -2.62
N TYR A 16 7.52 -22.01 -3.18
CA TYR A 16 7.18 -21.66 -4.56
C TYR A 16 7.78 -22.63 -5.59
N LEU A 17 9.10 -22.86 -5.54
CA LEU A 17 9.83 -23.67 -6.52
C LEU A 17 9.42 -25.15 -6.47
N SER A 18 9.00 -25.64 -5.29
CA SER A 18 8.51 -27.02 -5.14
C SER A 18 7.22 -27.30 -5.92
N GLN A 19 6.48 -26.25 -6.32
CA GLN A 19 5.22 -26.33 -7.05
C GLN A 19 5.38 -26.03 -8.55
N VAL A 20 6.58 -25.67 -9.00
CA VAL A 20 6.85 -25.38 -10.41
C VAL A 20 7.00 -26.68 -11.20
N SER A 21 6.28 -26.77 -12.32
CA SER A 21 6.30 -27.94 -13.20
C SER A 21 7.36 -27.76 -14.29
N VAL A 22 8.55 -28.33 -14.08
CA VAL A 22 9.66 -28.24 -15.05
C VAL A 22 9.57 -29.36 -16.10
N PRO A 23 9.58 -29.06 -17.42
CA PRO A 23 9.52 -30.05 -18.47
C PRO A 23 10.77 -30.95 -18.53
N ASP A 24 10.58 -32.22 -18.89
CA ASP A 24 11.66 -33.22 -18.95
C ASP A 24 12.82 -32.84 -19.88
N TYR A 25 12.56 -32.05 -20.94
CA TYR A 25 13.63 -31.64 -21.85
C TYR A 25 14.60 -30.65 -21.17
N MET A 26 14.10 -29.71 -20.36
CA MET A 26 14.93 -28.79 -19.58
C MET A 26 15.70 -29.53 -18.48
N VAL A 27 15.13 -30.61 -17.94
CA VAL A 27 15.82 -31.45 -16.95
C VAL A 27 16.95 -32.27 -17.58
N ARG A 28 16.71 -32.82 -18.78
CA ARG A 28 17.70 -33.64 -19.50
C ARG A 28 18.85 -32.81 -20.05
N ASP A 29 18.56 -31.60 -20.52
CA ASP A 29 19.55 -30.64 -21.01
C ASP A 29 19.97 -29.68 -19.88
N SER A 30 20.52 -30.23 -18.80
CA SER A 30 20.92 -29.45 -17.62
C SER A 30 22.11 -28.52 -17.87
N GLU A 31 22.82 -28.69 -19.00
CA GLU A 31 23.88 -27.77 -19.41
C GLU A 31 23.29 -26.46 -19.96
N SER A 32 22.24 -26.56 -20.77
CA SER A 32 21.51 -25.38 -21.27
C SER A 32 20.53 -24.80 -20.25
N PHE A 33 20.00 -25.62 -19.34
CA PHE A 33 19.01 -25.21 -18.34
C PHE A 33 19.41 -25.59 -16.89
N PRO A 34 20.57 -25.11 -16.40
CA PRO A 34 21.07 -25.47 -15.07
C PRO A 34 20.12 -25.06 -13.94
N ALA A 35 19.44 -23.91 -14.04
CA ALA A 35 18.51 -23.46 -13.01
C ALA A 35 17.22 -24.29 -13.05
N ALA A 36 16.64 -24.54 -14.22
CA ALA A 36 15.46 -25.40 -14.33
C ALA A 36 15.72 -26.83 -13.83
N ALA A 37 16.89 -27.39 -14.15
CA ALA A 37 17.32 -28.68 -13.61
C ALA A 37 17.47 -28.65 -12.07
N GLY A 38 17.94 -27.52 -11.51
CA GLY A 38 17.95 -27.26 -10.07
C GLY A 38 16.56 -27.27 -9.44
N VAL A 39 15.60 -26.58 -10.06
CA VAL A 39 14.19 -26.56 -9.61
C VAL A 39 13.56 -27.94 -9.66
N ALA A 40 13.79 -28.71 -10.73
CA ALA A 40 13.28 -30.07 -10.85
C ALA A 40 13.80 -31.02 -9.75
N LYS A 41 15.02 -30.81 -9.25
CA LYS A 41 15.56 -31.57 -8.11
C LYS A 41 14.79 -31.30 -6.82
N ILE A 42 14.33 -30.06 -6.60
CA ILE A 42 13.53 -29.69 -5.41
C ILE A 42 12.21 -30.45 -5.41
N ALA A 43 11.49 -30.40 -6.53
CA ALA A 43 10.22 -31.09 -6.69
C ALA A 43 10.33 -32.61 -6.45
N LYS A 44 11.48 -33.22 -6.77
CA LYS A 44 11.74 -34.66 -6.56
C LYS A 44 12.17 -35.03 -5.13
N HIS A 45 13.02 -34.23 -4.49
CA HIS A 45 13.61 -34.58 -3.19
C HIS A 45 12.77 -34.11 -1.98
N GLY A 46 11.89 -33.12 -2.16
CA GLY A 46 10.80 -32.78 -1.24
C GLY A 46 11.18 -32.33 0.17
N LYS A 47 12.47 -32.10 0.47
CA LYS A 47 12.95 -31.64 1.78
C LYS A 47 13.66 -30.31 1.67
N TYR A 48 13.32 -29.40 2.58
CA TYR A 48 13.96 -28.10 2.72
C TYR A 48 15.36 -28.23 3.33
N ASP A 49 16.37 -27.70 2.64
CA ASP A 49 17.75 -27.58 3.13
C ASP A 49 18.06 -26.12 3.47
N HIS A 50 18.24 -25.85 4.77
CA HIS A 50 18.53 -24.51 5.28
C HIS A 50 19.85 -23.90 4.78
N SER A 51 20.78 -24.73 4.26
CA SER A 51 22.06 -24.28 3.72
C SER A 51 22.01 -23.93 2.23
N PHE A 52 20.96 -24.35 1.53
CA PHE A 52 20.79 -24.09 0.11
C PHE A 52 20.11 -22.74 -0.16
N CYS A 53 20.61 -22.00 -1.15
CA CYS A 53 20.15 -20.66 -1.50
C CYS A 53 18.98 -20.68 -2.50
N TYR A 54 17.82 -21.18 -2.08
CA TYR A 54 16.60 -21.24 -2.91
C TYR A 54 16.16 -19.87 -3.45
N GLY A 55 16.41 -18.78 -2.71
CA GLY A 55 16.13 -17.43 -3.19
C GLY A 55 17.00 -17.02 -4.36
N ASP A 56 18.23 -17.53 -4.45
CA ASP A 56 19.10 -17.30 -5.61
C ASP A 56 18.71 -18.19 -6.78
N LEU A 57 18.39 -19.46 -6.53
CA LEU A 57 17.85 -20.36 -7.56
C LEU A 57 16.55 -19.82 -8.18
N TYR A 58 15.66 -19.24 -7.39
CA TYR A 58 14.45 -18.58 -7.90
C TYR A 58 14.79 -17.45 -8.89
N THR A 59 15.74 -16.58 -8.52
CA THR A 59 16.17 -15.47 -9.37
C THR A 59 16.81 -15.99 -10.67
N ASP A 60 17.70 -16.97 -10.56
CA ASP A 60 18.41 -17.53 -11.70
C ASP A 60 17.46 -18.28 -12.65
N PHE A 61 16.49 -19.02 -12.09
CA PHE A 61 15.47 -19.72 -12.85
C PHE A 61 14.58 -18.78 -13.68
N LEU A 62 14.08 -17.69 -13.08
CA LEU A 62 13.28 -16.72 -13.84
C LEU A 62 14.10 -16.01 -14.92
N GLN A 63 15.39 -15.76 -14.66
CA GLN A 63 16.28 -15.16 -15.64
C GLN A 63 16.54 -16.11 -16.82
N GLU A 64 16.85 -17.37 -16.54
CA GLU A 64 17.05 -18.44 -17.54
C GLU A 64 15.81 -18.61 -18.44
N LEU A 65 14.61 -18.62 -17.86
CA LEU A 65 13.36 -18.73 -18.61
C LEU A 65 13.09 -17.51 -19.50
N GLU A 66 13.29 -16.30 -18.99
CA GLU A 66 13.13 -15.10 -19.82
C GLU A 66 14.11 -15.08 -20.99
N ASP A 67 15.38 -15.44 -20.74
CA ASP A 67 16.41 -15.45 -21.79
C ASP A 67 16.11 -16.52 -22.85
N TYR A 68 15.62 -17.70 -22.44
CA TYR A 68 15.16 -18.73 -23.36
C TYR A 68 13.95 -18.28 -24.20
N ILE A 69 12.95 -17.64 -23.59
CA ILE A 69 11.78 -17.11 -24.32
C ILE A 69 12.21 -16.06 -25.34
N GLU A 70 13.08 -15.14 -24.96
CA GLU A 70 13.59 -14.10 -25.85
C GLU A 70 14.37 -14.68 -27.01
N ASP A 71 15.32 -15.58 -26.74
CA ASP A 71 16.13 -16.22 -27.77
C ASP A 71 15.25 -17.01 -28.74
N TYR A 72 14.34 -17.84 -28.22
CA TYR A 72 13.43 -18.63 -29.03
C TYR A 72 12.51 -17.75 -29.88
N SER A 73 11.89 -16.73 -29.27
CA SER A 73 10.98 -15.81 -29.96
C SER A 73 11.70 -15.04 -31.08
N SER A 74 12.95 -14.61 -30.85
CA SER A 74 13.76 -13.94 -31.87
C SER A 74 14.08 -14.83 -33.08
N LYS A 75 14.30 -16.13 -32.85
CA LYS A 75 14.61 -17.12 -33.89
C LYS A 75 13.36 -17.65 -34.61
N ASN A 76 12.19 -17.57 -33.98
CA ASN A 76 10.94 -18.19 -34.45
C ASN A 76 9.83 -17.17 -34.75
N SER A 77 10.22 -15.96 -35.18
CA SER A 77 9.28 -14.90 -35.63
C SER A 77 8.20 -14.57 -34.59
N GLY A 78 8.57 -14.46 -33.32
CA GLY A 78 7.66 -14.11 -32.24
C GLY A 78 6.99 -15.30 -31.55
N ARG A 79 7.10 -16.52 -32.09
CA ARG A 79 6.41 -17.70 -31.54
C ARG A 79 7.00 -18.15 -30.20
N LEU A 80 6.16 -18.70 -29.33
CA LEU A 80 6.59 -19.38 -28.12
C LEU A 80 7.12 -20.79 -28.38
N PRO A 81 7.96 -21.32 -27.48
CA PRO A 81 8.35 -22.72 -27.48
C PRO A 81 7.13 -23.66 -27.57
N ALA A 82 7.16 -24.53 -28.57
CA ALA A 82 6.12 -25.53 -28.81
C ALA A 82 6.40 -26.87 -28.09
N ASP A 83 7.49 -26.95 -27.34
CA ASP A 83 7.89 -28.15 -26.62
C ASP A 83 6.86 -28.58 -25.57
N ILE A 84 6.65 -29.90 -25.46
CA ILE A 84 5.69 -30.50 -24.52
C ILE A 84 6.05 -30.08 -23.09
N GLY A 85 5.08 -29.57 -22.35
CA GLY A 85 5.24 -29.14 -20.96
C GLY A 85 5.52 -27.64 -20.79
N PHE A 86 5.86 -26.90 -21.85
CA PHE A 86 6.21 -25.48 -21.71
C PHE A 86 5.03 -24.62 -21.24
N LYS A 87 3.80 -24.90 -21.72
CA LYS A 87 2.61 -24.14 -21.29
C LYS A 87 2.31 -24.39 -19.81
N GLU A 88 2.43 -25.64 -19.37
CA GLU A 88 2.22 -26.08 -17.99
C GLU A 88 3.27 -25.43 -17.06
N LEU A 89 4.52 -25.35 -17.51
CA LEU A 89 5.57 -24.61 -16.82
C LEU A 89 5.18 -23.14 -16.62
N ILE A 90 4.82 -22.45 -17.70
CA ILE A 90 4.46 -21.03 -17.67
C ILE A 90 3.23 -20.78 -16.77
N ASP A 91 2.24 -21.67 -16.82
CA ASP A 91 1.09 -21.62 -15.91
C ASP A 91 1.50 -21.77 -14.44
N SER A 92 2.38 -22.73 -14.13
CA SER A 92 2.82 -23.01 -12.75
C SER A 92 3.63 -21.88 -12.10
N ILE A 93 4.10 -20.90 -12.89
CA ILE A 93 4.78 -19.70 -12.40
C ILE A 93 3.76 -18.69 -11.84
N TYR A 94 2.69 -18.42 -12.59
CA TYR A 94 1.73 -17.37 -12.22
C TYR A 94 0.56 -17.89 -11.40
N PHE A 95 0.06 -19.09 -11.70
CA PHE A 95 -1.00 -19.77 -10.92
C PHE A 95 -0.41 -20.65 -9.81
N ASN A 96 0.75 -20.29 -9.29
CA ASN A 96 1.40 -21.01 -8.22
C ASN A 96 0.60 -20.88 -6.90
N GLU A 97 0.17 -22.01 -6.35
CA GLU A 97 -0.66 -22.08 -5.13
C GLU A 97 0.15 -22.12 -3.81
N ASN A 98 1.40 -21.63 -3.87
CA ASN A 98 2.25 -21.43 -2.71
C ASN A 98 1.55 -20.72 -1.54
N GLN A 99 2.10 -20.96 -0.37
CA GLN A 99 1.62 -20.48 0.92
C GLN A 99 2.50 -19.36 1.44
N VAL A 100 3.24 -18.63 0.59
CA VAL A 100 4.22 -17.63 1.04
C VAL A 100 3.55 -16.46 1.76
N LEU A 101 2.31 -16.09 1.40
CA LEU A 101 1.56 -15.03 2.06
C LEU A 101 1.04 -15.50 3.42
N GLU A 102 0.55 -16.73 3.51
CA GLU A 102 0.11 -17.40 4.73
C GLU A 102 1.27 -17.55 5.71
N HIS A 103 2.39 -18.09 5.23
CA HIS A 103 3.59 -18.32 6.01
C HIS A 103 4.16 -17.00 6.52
N THR A 104 4.34 -16.02 5.64
CA THR A 104 4.83 -14.69 6.03
C THR A 104 3.87 -14.02 7.01
N GLY A 105 2.55 -14.12 6.77
CA GLY A 105 1.51 -13.61 7.66
C GLY A 105 1.63 -14.21 9.06
N LYS A 106 1.77 -15.54 9.17
CA LYS A 106 1.98 -16.23 10.45
C LYS A 106 3.23 -15.73 11.19
N VAL A 107 4.35 -15.56 10.49
CA VAL A 107 5.60 -15.05 11.06
C VAL A 107 5.43 -13.65 11.66
N ILE A 108 4.70 -12.75 10.98
CA ILE A 108 4.56 -11.36 11.44
C ILE A 108 3.33 -11.12 12.36
N THR A 109 2.44 -12.10 12.51
CA THR A 109 1.15 -11.92 13.23
C THR A 109 1.36 -11.46 14.68
N LEU A 110 2.34 -12.03 15.40
CA LEU A 110 2.62 -11.64 16.78
C LEU A 110 3.08 -10.17 16.89
N ILE A 111 3.85 -9.70 15.90
CA ILE A 111 4.34 -8.32 15.84
C ILE A 111 3.17 -7.36 15.55
N VAL A 112 2.31 -7.71 14.59
CA VAL A 112 1.12 -6.92 14.24
C VAL A 112 0.16 -6.79 15.43
N ARG A 113 -0.07 -7.89 16.15
CA ARG A 113 -0.93 -7.88 17.34
C ARG A 113 -0.33 -7.04 18.47
N GLY A 114 0.97 -7.19 18.74
CA GLY A 114 1.67 -6.49 19.83
C GLY A 114 1.98 -5.01 19.58
N CYS A 115 1.95 -4.53 18.34
CA CYS A 115 2.23 -3.13 18.05
C CYS A 115 0.98 -2.25 18.24
N HIS A 116 1.05 -1.24 19.10
CA HIS A 116 -0.09 -0.36 19.40
C HIS A 116 -0.25 0.83 18.45
N ARG A 117 0.76 1.14 17.63
CA ARG A 117 0.74 2.30 16.73
C ARG A 117 1.12 1.92 15.29
N PRO A 118 0.36 2.34 14.27
CA PRO A 118 0.65 2.03 12.86
C PRO A 118 2.02 2.53 12.41
N SER A 119 2.41 3.72 12.87
CA SER A 119 3.69 4.32 12.54
C SER A 119 4.88 3.52 13.04
N GLU A 120 4.69 2.73 14.10
CA GLU A 120 5.72 1.88 14.70
C GLU A 120 5.71 0.48 14.08
N LEU A 121 4.58 0.00 13.56
CA LEU A 121 4.43 -1.36 13.04
C LEU A 121 5.38 -1.66 11.88
N ALA A 122 5.53 -0.74 10.93
CA ALA A 122 6.47 -0.92 9.82
C ALA A 122 7.92 -1.09 10.31
N SER A 123 8.31 -0.31 11.32
CA SER A 123 9.62 -0.36 11.95
C SER A 123 9.80 -1.64 12.78
N ALA A 124 8.78 -2.05 13.53
CA ALA A 124 8.78 -3.25 14.34
C ALA A 124 8.99 -4.52 13.49
N ILE A 125 8.28 -4.63 12.37
CA ILE A 125 8.49 -5.72 11.41
C ILE A 125 9.90 -5.66 10.81
N THR A 126 10.37 -4.47 10.43
CA THR A 126 11.74 -4.30 9.88
C THR A 126 12.80 -4.77 10.88
N HIS A 127 12.67 -4.37 12.13
CA HIS A 127 13.59 -4.76 13.19
C HIS A 127 13.56 -6.27 13.44
N ALA A 128 12.37 -6.85 13.55
CA ALA A 128 12.20 -8.29 13.77
C ALA A 128 12.74 -9.13 12.60
N LEU A 129 12.66 -8.63 11.37
CA LEU A 129 13.12 -9.34 10.17
C LEU A 129 14.56 -8.97 9.75
N THR A 130 15.30 -8.22 10.55
CA THR A 130 16.68 -7.85 10.20
C THR A 130 17.56 -9.12 10.11
N PRO A 131 18.26 -9.35 8.98
CA PRO A 131 19.05 -10.57 8.78
C PRO A 131 20.27 -10.58 9.70
N THR A 132 20.47 -11.70 10.39
CA THR A 132 21.65 -11.98 11.20
C THR A 132 22.69 -12.81 10.44
N LEU A 133 22.24 -13.60 9.47
CA LEU A 133 23.03 -14.41 8.57
C LEU A 133 22.46 -14.28 7.16
N ARG A 134 23.35 -14.28 6.16
CA ARG A 134 22.99 -14.16 4.75
C ARG A 134 23.24 -15.49 4.04
N ILE A 135 22.14 -16.09 3.60
CA ILE A 135 22.04 -17.25 2.73
C ILE A 135 22.00 -16.77 1.27
N ASN A 136 21.14 -15.80 0.94
CA ASN A 136 20.93 -15.40 -0.46
C ASN A 136 21.70 -14.13 -0.88
N ARG A 137 21.94 -13.97 -2.20
CA ARG A 137 22.52 -12.75 -2.79
C ARG A 137 21.66 -11.51 -2.59
N THR A 138 20.34 -11.62 -2.46
CA THR A 138 19.49 -10.46 -2.12
C THR A 138 18.57 -10.77 -0.97
N THR A 139 18.23 -9.76 -0.17
CA THR A 139 17.31 -9.93 0.96
C THR A 139 16.15 -8.93 0.85
N PRO A 140 14.96 -9.25 1.38
CA PRO A 140 13.84 -8.32 1.41
C PRO A 140 14.20 -7.00 2.11
N THR A 141 14.91 -7.07 3.24
CA THR A 141 15.36 -5.88 3.99
C THR A 141 16.29 -4.99 3.18
N HIS A 142 17.22 -5.57 2.41
CA HIS A 142 18.05 -4.81 1.47
C HIS A 142 17.20 -4.18 0.36
N ALA A 143 16.26 -4.92 -0.23
CA ALA A 143 15.35 -4.40 -1.25
C ALA A 143 14.44 -3.26 -0.73
N GLY A 144 14.18 -3.23 0.58
CA GLY A 144 13.45 -2.17 1.29
C GLY A 144 14.30 -0.99 1.78
N SER A 145 15.62 -1.13 1.79
CA SER A 145 16.54 -0.10 2.29
C SER A 145 16.52 1.15 1.40
N LYS A 146 17.15 2.25 1.87
CA LYS A 146 17.27 3.47 1.05
C LYS A 146 18.14 3.19 -0.17
N GLU A 147 19.21 2.43 0.01
CA GLU A 147 20.18 2.02 -1.00
C GLU A 147 19.52 1.12 -2.04
N GLY A 148 18.80 0.07 -1.62
CA GLY A 148 18.11 -0.84 -2.54
C GLY A 148 17.01 -0.13 -3.35
N ARG A 149 16.29 0.80 -2.73
CA ARG A 149 15.31 1.65 -3.44
C ARG A 149 15.99 2.59 -4.43
N PHE A 150 17.08 3.24 -4.04
CA PHE A 150 17.85 4.12 -4.92
C PHE A 150 18.40 3.36 -6.13
N TYR A 151 19.01 2.20 -5.91
CA TYR A 151 19.53 1.35 -6.98
C TYR A 151 18.40 0.97 -7.95
N ALA A 152 17.27 0.46 -7.45
CA ALA A 152 16.11 0.11 -8.27
C ALA A 152 15.46 1.30 -9.02
N MET A 153 15.77 2.54 -8.64
CA MET A 153 15.35 3.74 -9.36
C MET A 153 16.34 4.14 -10.46
N MET A 154 17.63 3.96 -10.23
CA MET A 154 18.68 4.46 -11.13
C MET A 154 19.05 3.47 -12.23
N VAL A 155 18.94 2.17 -11.98
CA VAL A 155 19.35 1.13 -12.93
C VAL A 155 18.60 1.18 -14.27
N ALA A 156 19.38 0.95 -15.33
CA ALA A 156 18.89 0.70 -16.68
C ALA A 156 18.08 -0.60 -16.77
N ASN A 157 18.48 -1.61 -15.99
CA ASN A 157 17.82 -2.91 -15.93
C ASN A 157 16.91 -3.00 -14.70
N PHE A 158 15.61 -3.23 -14.91
CA PHE A 158 14.62 -3.34 -13.84
C PHE A 158 13.66 -4.49 -14.13
N LYS A 159 13.78 -5.56 -13.33
CA LYS A 159 12.93 -6.75 -13.39
C LYS A 159 12.37 -7.05 -11.99
N PRO A 160 11.21 -6.48 -11.61
CA PRO A 160 10.73 -6.49 -10.22
C PRO A 160 10.46 -7.89 -9.67
N MET A 161 10.02 -8.82 -10.53
CA MET A 161 9.72 -10.20 -10.15
C MET A 161 10.97 -11.04 -9.86
N HIS A 162 12.14 -10.65 -10.38
CA HIS A 162 13.38 -11.46 -10.32
C HIS A 162 14.10 -11.33 -8.97
N VAL A 163 13.66 -10.42 -8.09
CA VAL A 163 14.36 -10.13 -6.85
C VAL A 163 13.69 -10.88 -5.69
N THR A 164 12.83 -10.20 -4.92
CA THR A 164 12.17 -10.75 -3.72
C THR A 164 10.67 -10.92 -3.90
N SER A 165 10.13 -10.60 -5.08
CA SER A 165 8.70 -10.62 -5.35
C SER A 165 8.28 -11.94 -5.99
N ILE A 166 7.72 -12.83 -5.19
CA ILE A 166 7.19 -14.14 -5.61
C ILE A 166 5.70 -14.01 -6.00
N PRO A 167 5.28 -14.45 -7.21
CA PRO A 167 3.88 -14.56 -7.57
C PRO A 167 3.12 -15.55 -6.68
N SER A 168 1.90 -15.20 -6.30
CA SER A 168 1.06 -16.07 -5.45
C SER A 168 -0.42 -15.89 -5.76
N VAL A 169 -1.20 -16.94 -5.60
CA VAL A 169 -2.67 -16.85 -5.57
C VAL A 169 -3.12 -16.33 -4.21
N ARG A 170 -3.99 -15.32 -4.18
CA ARG A 170 -4.62 -14.86 -2.93
C ARG A 170 -5.81 -15.76 -2.62
N LYS A 171 -5.89 -16.22 -1.37
CA LYS A 171 -6.95 -17.10 -0.88
C LYS A 171 -7.69 -16.41 0.27
N TYR A 172 -8.98 -16.17 0.08
CA TYR A 172 -9.87 -15.60 1.09
C TYR A 172 -11.01 -16.57 1.42
N SER A 173 -11.42 -16.62 2.68
CA SER A 173 -12.44 -17.55 3.15
C SER A 173 -13.80 -17.34 2.45
N TYR A 174 -14.19 -16.09 2.18
CA TYR A 174 -15.47 -15.77 1.52
C TYR A 174 -15.54 -16.32 0.09
N GLN A 175 -14.40 -16.39 -0.62
CA GLN A 175 -14.34 -16.93 -1.98
C GLN A 175 -14.52 -18.45 -2.02
N GLN A 176 -14.19 -19.15 -0.93
CA GLN A 176 -14.31 -20.61 -0.84
C GLN A 176 -15.71 -21.06 -0.46
N ALA A 177 -16.48 -20.20 0.19
CA ALA A 177 -17.82 -20.51 0.68
C ALA A 177 -18.94 -20.22 -0.34
N GLY A 178 -18.65 -19.45 -1.39
CA GLY A 178 -19.61 -19.11 -2.43
C GLY A 178 -19.94 -20.30 -3.35
N GLN A 179 -21.08 -20.96 -3.10
CA GLN A 179 -21.71 -21.85 -4.06
C GLN A 179 -22.58 -21.02 -5.02
N GLN A 180 -22.12 -20.73 -6.25
CA GLN A 180 -22.93 -20.68 -7.49
C GLN A 180 -22.29 -19.89 -8.66
N ILE A 181 -21.33 -18.99 -8.43
CA ILE A 181 -20.61 -18.29 -9.52
C ILE A 181 -19.11 -18.50 -9.33
N ALA A 182 -18.44 -19.06 -10.35
CA ALA A 182 -16.98 -19.19 -10.34
C ALA A 182 -16.34 -17.80 -10.29
N GLN A 183 -15.87 -17.38 -9.11
CA GLN A 183 -15.16 -16.12 -8.93
C GLN A 183 -13.80 -16.18 -9.64
N PRO A 184 -13.33 -15.07 -10.23
CA PRO A 184 -12.02 -15.03 -10.86
C PRO A 184 -10.91 -15.20 -9.83
N ILE A 185 -9.83 -15.88 -10.20
CA ILE A 185 -8.67 -16.10 -9.34
C ILE A 185 -7.92 -14.76 -9.18
N GLU A 186 -7.74 -14.29 -7.95
CA GLU A 186 -6.90 -13.12 -7.68
C GLU A 186 -5.42 -13.51 -7.56
N LEU A 187 -4.59 -12.92 -8.40
CA LEU A 187 -3.14 -13.07 -8.36
C LEU A 187 -2.48 -11.89 -7.66
N ARG A 188 -1.48 -12.18 -6.82
CA ARG A 188 -0.53 -11.20 -6.31
C ARG A 188 0.73 -11.25 -7.16
N LEU A 189 0.91 -10.21 -7.97
CA LEU A 189 2.12 -10.00 -8.77
C LEU A 189 2.50 -8.52 -8.82
N GLY A 190 3.81 -8.26 -8.87
CA GLY A 190 4.34 -6.91 -9.11
C GLY A 190 4.12 -6.46 -10.54
N THR A 191 4.59 -5.27 -10.91
CA THR A 191 4.39 -4.82 -12.29
C THR A 191 5.11 -5.75 -13.26
N GLN A 192 4.43 -6.08 -14.36
CA GLN A 192 5.01 -6.86 -15.45
C GLN A 192 5.68 -5.95 -16.50
N GLY A 193 5.65 -4.63 -16.27
CA GLY A 193 6.52 -3.69 -16.97
C GLY A 193 7.95 -3.81 -16.44
N GLN A 194 8.90 -3.98 -17.35
CA GLN A 194 10.33 -4.09 -17.06
C GLN A 194 11.14 -3.03 -17.82
N ARG A 195 12.41 -2.87 -17.42
CA ARG A 195 13.41 -2.18 -18.23
C ARG A 195 14.56 -3.11 -18.56
N LYS A 196 14.97 -3.15 -19.83
CA LYS A 196 16.23 -3.75 -20.29
C LYS A 196 16.99 -2.66 -21.02
N GLU A 197 18.21 -2.39 -20.60
CA GLU A 197 19.10 -1.38 -21.17
C GLU A 197 18.47 0.02 -21.21
N GLY A 198 17.65 0.35 -20.20
CA GLY A 198 16.96 1.63 -20.08
C GLY A 198 15.62 1.71 -20.83
N CYS A 199 15.34 0.77 -21.73
CA CYS A 199 14.11 0.72 -22.51
C CYS A 199 12.99 0.02 -21.75
N ALA A 200 11.84 0.69 -21.61
CA ALA A 200 10.64 0.10 -21.04
C ALA A 200 10.02 -0.94 -21.99
N ARG A 201 9.61 -2.08 -21.44
CA ARG A 201 8.97 -3.19 -22.16
C ARG A 201 8.07 -3.99 -21.22
N VAL A 202 7.29 -4.93 -21.75
CA VAL A 202 6.59 -5.95 -20.96
C VAL A 202 7.52 -7.15 -20.75
N SER A 203 7.42 -7.82 -19.59
CA SER A 203 8.18 -9.04 -19.30
C SER A 203 7.88 -10.11 -20.36
N PRO A 204 8.91 -10.71 -20.99
CA PRO A 204 8.73 -11.82 -21.92
C PRO A 204 7.97 -13.00 -21.28
N LEU A 205 8.21 -13.26 -19.99
CA LEU A 205 7.52 -14.30 -19.24
C LEU A 205 6.02 -14.01 -19.10
N PHE A 206 5.66 -12.75 -18.87
CA PHE A 206 4.25 -12.35 -18.79
C PHE A 206 3.57 -12.40 -20.16
N THR A 207 4.26 -11.98 -21.23
CA THR A 207 3.78 -12.13 -22.61
C THR A 207 3.48 -13.60 -22.91
N ALA A 208 4.44 -14.48 -22.63
CA ALA A 208 4.27 -15.92 -22.82
C ALA A 208 3.07 -16.47 -22.03
N TRP A 209 2.91 -16.05 -20.76
CA TRP A 209 1.78 -16.47 -19.95
C TRP A 209 0.43 -15.97 -20.49
N CYS A 210 0.36 -14.74 -20.98
CA CYS A 210 -0.84 -14.19 -21.60
C CYS A 210 -1.25 -14.97 -22.85
N GLU A 211 -0.28 -15.35 -23.69
CA GLU A 211 -0.53 -16.19 -24.87
C GLU A 211 -1.02 -17.60 -24.47
N VAL A 212 -0.43 -18.19 -23.42
CA VAL A 212 -0.92 -19.45 -22.86
C VAL A 212 -2.38 -19.31 -22.41
N GLN A 213 -2.72 -18.24 -21.68
CA GLN A 213 -4.10 -17.98 -21.25
C GLN A 213 -5.05 -17.74 -22.43
N ALA A 214 -4.61 -17.03 -23.47
CA ALA A 214 -5.39 -16.79 -24.68
C ALA A 214 -5.72 -18.08 -25.44
N SER A 215 -4.83 -19.08 -25.35
CA SER A 215 -5.04 -20.39 -25.99
C SER A 215 -6.01 -21.31 -25.26
N LYS A 216 -6.37 -21.01 -24.01
CA LYS A 216 -7.30 -21.82 -23.23
C LYS A 216 -8.75 -21.47 -23.61
N PRO A 217 -9.68 -22.43 -23.54
CA PRO A 217 -11.10 -22.13 -23.70
C PRO A 217 -11.52 -21.14 -22.62
N VAL A 218 -11.87 -19.92 -23.03
CA VAL A 218 -12.33 -18.89 -22.12
C VAL A 218 -13.85 -18.98 -22.05
N LYS A 219 -14.43 -19.01 -20.84
CA LYS A 219 -15.89 -18.92 -20.68
C LYS A 219 -16.45 -17.59 -21.21
N ASN A 220 -15.61 -16.54 -21.23
CA ASN A 220 -15.90 -15.17 -21.64
C ASN A 220 -14.81 -14.60 -22.58
N LYS A 221 -14.87 -13.31 -22.97
CA LYS A 221 -13.89 -12.71 -23.90
C LYS A 221 -12.50 -12.48 -23.27
N ILE A 222 -12.45 -12.09 -22.00
CA ILE A 222 -11.20 -11.75 -21.29
C ILE A 222 -10.72 -12.97 -20.48
N SER A 223 -9.50 -13.44 -20.69
CA SER A 223 -8.86 -14.46 -19.86
C SER A 223 -8.22 -13.88 -18.60
N HIS A 224 -7.59 -12.70 -18.70
CA HIS A 224 -6.96 -12.03 -17.57
C HIS A 224 -7.21 -10.51 -17.55
N LEU A 225 -7.55 -9.99 -16.38
CA LEU A 225 -7.70 -8.56 -16.10
C LEU A 225 -6.53 -8.04 -15.26
N TYR A 226 -5.76 -7.13 -15.84
CA TYR A 226 -4.62 -6.49 -15.20
C TYR A 226 -4.94 -5.05 -14.79
N ILE A 227 -5.15 -4.81 -13.49
CA ILE A 227 -5.43 -3.49 -12.94
C ILE A 227 -4.12 -2.83 -12.48
N ASN A 228 -3.60 -1.95 -13.34
CA ASN A 228 -2.39 -1.18 -13.13
C ASN A 228 -2.61 0.02 -12.19
N ASN A 229 -1.81 0.09 -11.13
CA ASN A 229 -1.77 1.15 -10.13
C ASN A 229 -0.39 1.84 -10.11
N LEU A 230 0.32 1.86 -11.25
CA LEU A 230 1.51 2.67 -11.45
C LEU A 230 1.14 4.11 -11.83
N GLY A 231 2.05 5.05 -11.56
CA GLY A 231 1.85 6.43 -12.01
C GLY A 231 1.99 6.53 -13.54
N LYS A 232 1.08 7.29 -14.16
CA LYS A 232 1.08 7.68 -15.58
C LYS A 232 1.40 9.18 -15.74
N ASP A 233 0.82 10.02 -14.89
CA ASP A 233 0.81 11.48 -14.98
C ASP A 233 1.60 12.15 -13.85
N ARG A 234 2.58 11.43 -13.27
CA ARG A 234 3.46 11.96 -12.22
C ARG A 234 4.32 13.10 -12.76
N ARG A 235 3.92 14.34 -12.45
CA ARG A 235 4.73 15.55 -12.60
C ARG A 235 5.35 15.88 -11.26
N ASP A 236 6.44 15.22 -10.93
CA ASP A 236 7.15 15.54 -9.70
C ASP A 236 7.95 16.84 -9.86
N TYR A 237 8.13 17.60 -8.77
CA TYR A 237 8.76 18.93 -8.80
C TYR A 237 10.26 18.92 -8.46
N THR A 238 10.85 17.75 -8.22
CA THR A 238 12.30 17.61 -7.93
C THR A 238 12.96 16.65 -8.92
N TRP A 239 14.17 16.96 -9.38
CA TRP A 239 14.88 16.24 -10.46
C TRP A 239 14.91 14.72 -10.30
N ASN A 240 15.18 14.22 -9.08
CA ASN A 240 15.23 12.78 -8.81
C ASN A 240 13.85 12.11 -8.87
N LEU A 241 12.79 12.82 -8.49
CA LEU A 241 11.43 12.32 -8.56
C LEU A 241 10.87 12.43 -10.00
N ILE A 242 11.24 13.46 -10.77
CA ILE A 242 10.88 13.59 -12.20
C ILE A 242 11.32 12.32 -12.96
N LYS A 243 12.57 11.90 -12.78
CA LYS A 243 13.10 10.67 -13.39
C LYS A 243 12.36 9.41 -12.94
N GLN A 244 11.87 9.37 -11.70
CA GLN A 244 11.09 8.24 -11.21
C GLN A 244 9.69 8.21 -11.83
N GLY A 245 9.01 9.35 -11.87
CA GLY A 245 7.69 9.50 -12.50
C GLY A 245 7.72 9.12 -13.97
N GLU A 246 8.73 9.58 -14.72
CA GLU A 246 8.93 9.23 -16.13
C GLU A 246 9.17 7.73 -16.34
N LYS A 247 9.98 7.10 -15.47
CA LYS A 247 10.23 5.66 -15.54
C LYS A 247 8.97 4.84 -15.24
N GLU A 248 8.15 5.22 -14.24
CA GLU A 248 6.86 4.56 -14.00
C GLU A 248 5.89 4.78 -15.16
N ARG A 249 5.82 6.00 -15.70
CA ARG A 249 4.99 6.33 -16.87
C ARG A 249 5.37 5.47 -18.08
N ALA A 250 6.65 5.32 -18.37
CA ALA A 250 7.11 4.50 -19.49
C ALA A 250 6.68 3.03 -19.36
N LEU A 251 6.72 2.47 -18.14
CA LEU A 251 6.20 1.13 -17.87
C LEU A 251 4.69 1.05 -18.06
N THR A 252 3.95 2.03 -17.53
CA THR A 252 2.48 2.12 -17.68
C THR A 252 2.08 2.16 -19.14
N LEU A 253 2.70 3.03 -19.95
CA LEU A 253 2.38 3.17 -21.38
C LEU A 253 2.64 1.87 -22.15
N LYS A 254 3.73 1.16 -21.84
CA LYS A 254 4.03 -0.14 -22.47
C LYS A 254 3.03 -1.23 -22.08
N LEU A 255 2.53 -1.23 -20.85
CA LEU A 255 1.46 -2.13 -20.43
C LEU A 255 0.12 -1.78 -21.09
N GLU A 256 -0.20 -0.49 -21.23
CA GLU A 256 -1.40 -0.03 -21.94
C GLU A 256 -1.37 -0.41 -23.42
N GLU A 257 -0.21 -0.27 -24.07
CA GLU A 257 0.04 -0.72 -25.45
C GLU A 257 -0.14 -2.23 -25.58
N PHE A 258 0.51 -3.01 -24.72
CA PHE A 258 0.37 -4.46 -24.68
C PHE A 258 -1.09 -4.91 -24.51
N GLY A 259 -1.85 -4.26 -23.63
CA GLY A 259 -3.27 -4.55 -23.45
C GLY A 259 -4.14 -4.25 -24.67
N ARG A 260 -3.75 -3.27 -25.51
CA ARG A 260 -4.43 -3.03 -26.80
C ARG A 260 -4.08 -4.11 -27.83
N GLU A 261 -2.82 -4.52 -27.88
CA GLU A 261 -2.31 -5.50 -28.86
C GLU A 261 -2.81 -6.93 -28.57
N ASN A 262 -3.08 -7.25 -27.30
CA ASN A 262 -3.49 -8.59 -26.85
C ASN A 262 -5.00 -8.70 -26.57
N TYR A 263 -5.79 -7.73 -27.03
CA TYR A 263 -7.25 -7.81 -27.05
C TYR A 263 -7.71 -8.86 -28.09
N PRO A 264 -8.76 -9.68 -27.85
CA PRO A 264 -9.71 -9.60 -26.74
C PRO A 264 -9.32 -10.33 -25.45
N HIS A 265 -8.18 -11.04 -25.41
CA HIS A 265 -7.91 -11.98 -24.33
C HIS A 265 -7.41 -11.31 -23.05
N ILE A 266 -6.64 -10.23 -23.15
CA ILE A 266 -6.10 -9.51 -21.99
C ILE A 266 -6.69 -8.12 -21.91
N ALA A 267 -7.16 -7.72 -20.73
CA ALA A 267 -7.59 -6.36 -20.45
C ALA A 267 -6.59 -5.69 -19.50
N VAL A 268 -5.95 -4.60 -19.94
CA VAL A 268 -5.12 -3.75 -19.09
C VAL A 268 -5.84 -2.45 -18.81
N ILE A 269 -6.06 -2.15 -17.53
CA ILE A 269 -6.73 -0.93 -17.05
C ILE A 269 -5.80 -0.21 -16.08
N THR A 270 -5.58 1.09 -16.27
CA THR A 270 -4.85 1.92 -15.31
C THR A 270 -5.85 2.70 -14.46
N LEU A 271 -5.77 2.54 -13.13
CA LEU A 271 -6.58 3.30 -12.19
C LEU A 271 -5.69 4.19 -11.31
N PRO A 272 -6.13 5.41 -10.97
CA PRO A 272 -5.38 6.29 -10.08
C PRO A 272 -5.11 5.61 -8.74
N ALA A 273 -3.87 5.70 -8.25
CA ALA A 273 -3.41 4.90 -7.12
C ALA A 273 -2.60 5.65 -6.06
N SER A 274 -2.15 6.86 -6.39
CA SER A 274 -1.39 7.75 -5.51
C SER A 274 -1.28 9.11 -6.19
N ASP A 275 -1.06 10.16 -5.40
CA ASP A 275 -0.96 11.53 -5.92
C ASP A 275 -2.25 11.96 -6.64
N GLY A 276 -2.27 13.17 -7.21
CA GLY A 276 -3.46 13.70 -7.89
C GLY A 276 -4.74 13.55 -7.05
N MET A 277 -5.67 12.71 -7.51
CA MET A 277 -6.91 12.36 -6.81
C MET A 277 -6.68 11.70 -5.44
N LEU A 278 -5.71 10.79 -5.34
CA LEU A 278 -5.40 10.02 -4.14
C LEU A 278 -4.14 10.55 -3.44
N SER A 279 -3.91 11.85 -3.51
CA SER A 279 -2.80 12.49 -2.82
C SER A 279 -2.99 12.45 -1.30
N THR A 280 -1.99 11.93 -0.60
CA THR A 280 -1.98 11.86 0.87
C THR A 280 -1.96 13.23 1.54
N TYR A 281 -1.55 14.30 0.84
CA TYR A 281 -1.70 15.67 1.32
C TYR A 281 -3.17 16.05 1.58
N SER A 282 -4.11 15.47 0.82
CA SER A 282 -5.54 15.71 1.01
C SER A 282 -6.06 15.18 2.35
N LEU A 283 -5.39 14.18 2.94
CA LEU A 283 -5.81 13.58 4.22
C LEU A 283 -5.72 14.55 5.39
N LYS A 284 -4.85 15.57 5.29
CA LYS A 284 -4.64 16.58 6.34
C LYS A 284 -5.49 17.84 6.14
N SER A 285 -6.21 17.94 5.03
CA SER A 285 -6.95 19.15 4.68
C SER A 285 -8.42 19.04 5.02
N THR A 286 -8.94 20.07 5.68
CA THR A 286 -10.36 20.26 6.02
C THR A 286 -11.08 21.19 5.05
N GLU A 287 -10.39 21.63 3.99
CA GLU A 287 -10.97 22.52 2.97
C GLU A 287 -12.18 21.86 2.32
N LEU A 288 -13.30 22.59 2.28
CA LEU A 288 -14.54 22.11 1.71
C LEU A 288 -14.55 22.33 0.19
N VAL A 289 -15.04 21.34 -0.53
CA VAL A 289 -15.19 21.33 -1.98
C VAL A 289 -16.63 20.98 -2.29
N ALA A 290 -17.28 21.74 -3.17
CA ALA A 290 -18.64 21.47 -3.62
C ALA A 290 -18.76 20.07 -4.23
N MET A 291 -19.81 19.34 -3.82
CA MET A 291 -20.07 17.98 -4.30
C MET A 291 -20.16 17.91 -5.83
N GLU A 292 -20.79 18.90 -6.45
CA GLU A 292 -20.89 18.97 -7.92
C GLU A 292 -19.51 19.01 -8.59
N ASN A 293 -18.60 19.84 -8.09
CA ASN A 293 -17.22 19.92 -8.60
C ASN A 293 -16.46 18.60 -8.39
N ILE A 294 -16.76 17.87 -7.32
CA ILE A 294 -16.19 16.55 -7.06
C ILE A 294 -16.69 15.55 -8.10
N LYS A 295 -18.00 15.49 -8.33
CA LYS A 295 -18.64 14.61 -9.33
C LYS A 295 -18.11 14.89 -10.72
N GLU A 296 -18.13 16.15 -11.15
CA GLU A 296 -17.61 16.58 -12.45
C GLU A 296 -16.13 16.21 -12.60
N SER A 297 -15.31 16.40 -11.55
CA SER A 297 -13.90 16.03 -11.60
C SER A 297 -13.70 14.53 -11.80
N ILE A 298 -14.42 13.66 -11.09
CA ILE A 298 -14.27 12.19 -11.25
C ILE A 298 -14.68 11.78 -12.65
N LEU A 299 -15.86 12.20 -13.08
CA LEU A 299 -16.44 11.82 -14.36
C LEU A 299 -15.59 12.33 -15.52
N SER A 300 -15.14 13.58 -15.48
CA SER A 300 -14.26 14.12 -16.52
C SER A 300 -12.91 13.39 -16.58
N ILE A 301 -12.39 12.89 -15.47
CA ILE A 301 -11.12 12.14 -15.44
C ILE A 301 -11.30 10.77 -16.11
N ALA A 302 -12.36 10.05 -15.73
CA ALA A 302 -12.66 8.73 -16.27
C ALA A 302 -12.98 8.78 -17.78
N LEU A 303 -13.88 9.68 -18.19
CA LEU A 303 -14.31 9.80 -19.59
C LEU A 303 -13.16 10.18 -20.53
N LYS A 304 -12.25 11.06 -20.09
CA LYS A 304 -11.15 11.57 -20.90
C LYS A 304 -9.86 10.74 -20.80
N ASN A 305 -9.85 9.64 -20.04
CA ASN A 305 -8.63 8.86 -19.77
C ASN A 305 -7.46 9.74 -19.26
N GLY A 306 -7.74 10.61 -18.29
CA GLY A 306 -6.74 11.53 -17.72
C GLY A 306 -6.30 11.17 -16.29
N LYS A 307 -5.28 11.85 -15.76
CA LYS A 307 -4.84 11.79 -14.35
C LYS A 307 -4.72 10.37 -13.79
N ASP A 308 -3.86 9.55 -14.39
CA ASP A 308 -3.64 8.13 -14.04
C ASP A 308 -4.85 7.20 -14.31
N PHE A 309 -5.86 7.66 -15.05
CA PHE A 309 -6.96 6.82 -15.49
C PHE A 309 -6.79 6.41 -16.95
N TYR A 310 -6.95 5.12 -17.25
CA TYR A 310 -6.98 4.62 -18.61
C TYR A 310 -7.76 3.32 -18.73
N ILE A 311 -8.74 3.31 -19.63
CA ILE A 311 -9.37 2.11 -20.16
C ILE A 311 -9.34 2.23 -21.69
N SER A 312 -8.87 1.20 -22.38
CA SER A 312 -8.84 1.19 -23.84
C SER A 312 -10.26 1.12 -24.43
N GLU A 313 -10.47 1.71 -25.60
CA GLU A 313 -11.79 1.71 -26.26
C GLU A 313 -12.41 0.32 -26.43
N PRO A 314 -11.67 -0.74 -26.83
CA PRO A 314 -12.22 -2.09 -26.90
C PRO A 314 -12.75 -2.60 -25.55
N VAL A 315 -12.06 -2.28 -24.45
CA VAL A 315 -12.50 -2.66 -23.10
C VAL A 315 -13.67 -1.81 -22.66
N LYS A 316 -13.67 -0.49 -22.93
CA LYS A 316 -14.83 0.38 -22.68
C LYS A 316 -16.08 -0.13 -23.40
N HIS A 317 -15.94 -0.62 -24.62
CA HIS A 317 -17.06 -1.22 -25.37
C HIS A 317 -17.65 -2.44 -24.67
N LEU A 318 -16.81 -3.30 -24.07
CA LEU A 318 -17.29 -4.43 -23.26
C LEU A 318 -17.96 -3.96 -21.97
N LEU A 319 -17.43 -2.91 -21.35
CA LEU A 319 -17.94 -2.39 -20.10
C LEU A 319 -19.25 -1.62 -20.26
N TYR A 320 -19.48 -0.92 -21.36
CA TYR A 320 -20.60 0.03 -21.45
C TYR A 320 -21.56 -0.21 -22.62
N THR A 321 -21.44 -1.36 -23.33
CA THR A 321 -22.33 -1.81 -24.43
C THR A 321 -23.04 -0.67 -25.18
N GLY A 322 -22.36 -0.02 -26.13
CA GLY A 322 -22.95 1.06 -26.94
C GLY A 322 -21.95 2.00 -27.64
N SER A 323 -20.71 2.08 -27.17
CA SER A 323 -19.72 3.01 -27.73
C SER A 323 -18.91 2.38 -28.85
N LEU A 324 -19.46 2.36 -30.06
CA LEU A 324 -18.62 2.50 -31.25
C LEU A 324 -18.68 3.92 -31.80
N PHE A 325 -19.84 4.60 -31.86
CA PHE A 325 -19.91 5.92 -32.52
C PHE A 325 -21.07 6.87 -32.15
N LYS A 326 -21.83 6.74 -31.04
CA LYS A 326 -23.07 7.54 -30.92
C LYS A 326 -23.26 8.57 -29.81
N ASP A 327 -22.72 8.43 -28.61
CA ASP A 327 -22.97 9.48 -27.60
C ASP A 327 -21.68 9.84 -26.87
N GLN A 328 -21.09 10.98 -27.21
CA GLN A 328 -20.11 11.66 -26.35
C GLN A 328 -20.86 12.69 -25.49
N GLY A 329 -20.56 12.75 -24.20
CA GLY A 329 -21.18 13.70 -23.27
C GLY A 329 -22.02 13.01 -22.21
N LYS A 330 -22.94 13.76 -21.59
CA LYS A 330 -23.72 13.31 -20.41
C LYS A 330 -24.75 12.21 -20.73
N ASP A 331 -25.06 12.02 -22.00
CA ASP A 331 -26.07 11.03 -22.43
C ASP A 331 -25.46 9.66 -22.74
N SER A 332 -24.13 9.52 -22.71
CA SER A 332 -23.45 8.25 -22.98
C SER A 332 -23.70 7.21 -21.90
N ASP A 333 -23.73 5.94 -22.29
CA ASP A 333 -23.87 4.82 -21.34
C ASP A 333 -22.69 4.75 -20.36
N GLU A 334 -21.49 5.15 -20.81
CA GLU A 334 -20.33 5.32 -19.94
C GLU A 334 -20.60 6.39 -18.87
N TYR A 335 -21.09 7.57 -19.25
CA TYR A 335 -21.40 8.64 -18.29
C TYR A 335 -22.48 8.20 -17.29
N LYS A 336 -23.58 7.62 -17.79
CA LYS A 336 -24.69 7.14 -16.96
C LYS A 336 -24.21 6.09 -15.96
N LYS A 337 -23.42 5.11 -16.41
CA LYS A 337 -22.95 4.04 -15.54
C LYS A 337 -21.92 4.54 -14.52
N LEU A 338 -20.97 5.38 -14.93
CA LEU A 338 -20.01 5.99 -14.01
C LEU A 338 -20.72 6.87 -12.97
N THR A 339 -21.77 7.58 -13.37
CA THR A 339 -22.60 8.39 -12.46
C THR A 339 -23.34 7.50 -11.47
N GLU A 340 -24.00 6.42 -11.93
CA GLU A 340 -24.66 5.44 -11.07
C GLU A 340 -23.71 4.86 -10.01
N LEU A 341 -22.52 4.42 -10.44
CA LEU A 341 -21.48 3.89 -9.54
C LEU A 341 -20.99 4.95 -8.55
N LEU A 342 -20.87 6.20 -8.98
CA LEU A 342 -20.45 7.29 -8.11
C LEU A 342 -21.51 7.66 -7.07
N GLU A 343 -22.79 7.75 -7.46
CA GLU A 343 -23.88 7.96 -6.50
C GLU A 343 -23.96 6.81 -5.49
N LYS A 344 -23.76 5.58 -5.95
CA LYS A 344 -23.65 4.42 -5.06
C LYS A 344 -22.50 4.57 -4.06
N SER A 345 -21.33 5.03 -4.49
CA SER A 345 -20.20 5.29 -3.59
C SER A 345 -20.50 6.42 -2.59
N ILE A 346 -21.16 7.50 -3.02
CA ILE A 346 -21.60 8.62 -2.15
C ILE A 346 -22.54 8.10 -1.08
N LYS A 347 -23.55 7.33 -1.46
CA LYS A 347 -24.50 6.71 -0.53
C LYS A 347 -23.78 5.77 0.43
N THR A 348 -22.93 4.88 -0.09
CA THR A 348 -22.20 3.90 0.72
C THR A 348 -21.38 4.55 1.82
N LEU A 349 -20.75 5.70 1.55
CA LEU A 349 -19.95 6.46 2.52
C LEU A 349 -20.75 7.48 3.37
N GLY A 350 -22.08 7.51 3.27
CA GLY A 350 -22.91 8.42 4.08
C GLY A 350 -22.80 9.88 3.67
N PHE A 351 -22.52 10.14 2.40
CA PHE A 351 -22.38 11.49 1.86
C PHE A 351 -23.63 11.99 1.11
N GLU A 352 -24.70 11.21 1.11
CA GLU A 352 -26.00 11.59 0.55
C GLU A 352 -26.54 12.85 1.23
N GLY A 353 -27.07 13.79 0.45
CA GLY A 353 -27.56 15.09 0.94
C GLY A 353 -26.48 16.12 1.30
N LYS A 354 -25.19 15.77 1.33
CA LYS A 354 -24.11 16.75 1.55
C LYS A 354 -23.86 17.57 0.28
N SER A 355 -23.94 18.90 0.41
CA SER A 355 -23.61 19.84 -0.69
C SER A 355 -22.10 20.05 -0.88
N GLN A 356 -21.30 19.77 0.15
CA GLN A 356 -19.85 19.92 0.15
C GLN A 356 -19.19 18.77 0.93
N LEU A 357 -17.98 18.40 0.52
CA LEU A 357 -17.12 17.47 1.25
C LEU A 357 -15.77 18.12 1.55
N SER A 358 -15.18 17.79 2.69
CA SER A 358 -13.78 18.09 2.94
C SER A 358 -12.87 17.38 1.92
N LYS A 359 -11.67 17.91 1.67
CA LYS A 359 -10.66 17.24 0.83
C LYS A 359 -10.34 15.81 1.31
N ARG A 360 -10.44 15.57 2.62
CA ARG A 360 -10.30 14.24 3.24
C ARG A 360 -11.46 13.30 2.89
N GLU A 361 -12.71 13.75 3.01
CA GLU A 361 -13.90 12.98 2.61
C GLU A 361 -13.91 12.73 1.09
N ARG A 362 -13.55 13.75 0.29
CA ARG A 362 -13.37 13.61 -1.17
C ARG A 362 -12.35 12.52 -1.52
N HIS A 363 -11.23 12.47 -0.81
CA HIS A 363 -10.24 11.40 -0.99
C HIS A 363 -10.84 10.03 -0.67
N ALA A 364 -11.60 9.88 0.43
CA ALA A 364 -12.27 8.63 0.75
C ALA A 364 -13.25 8.20 -0.36
N LEU A 365 -14.04 9.16 -0.88
CA LEU A 365 -14.94 8.93 -2.01
C LEU A 365 -14.19 8.44 -3.26
N TYR A 366 -13.10 9.10 -3.63
CA TYR A 366 -12.28 8.69 -4.78
C TYR A 366 -11.71 7.29 -4.60
N PHE A 367 -11.22 6.98 -3.40
CA PHE A 367 -10.65 5.66 -3.12
C PHE A 367 -11.72 4.57 -3.18
N HIS A 368 -12.88 4.79 -2.55
CA HIS A 368 -13.99 3.83 -2.58
C HIS A 368 -14.51 3.60 -4.01
N PHE A 369 -14.77 4.67 -4.75
CA PHE A 369 -15.23 4.59 -6.13
C PHE A 369 -14.26 3.77 -6.99
N LEU A 370 -12.97 4.10 -6.97
CA LEU A 370 -11.98 3.44 -7.83
C LEU A 370 -11.69 2.00 -7.41
N LYS A 371 -11.52 1.74 -6.11
CA LYS A 371 -10.99 0.46 -5.59
C LYS A 371 -12.06 -0.52 -5.14
N SER A 372 -13.32 -0.07 -5.02
CA SER A 372 -14.46 -0.93 -4.70
C SER A 372 -15.46 -0.93 -5.85
N ASP A 373 -16.28 0.12 -6.01
CA ASP A 373 -17.44 0.07 -6.90
C ASP A 373 -17.09 -0.08 -8.39
N LEU A 374 -16.15 0.72 -8.90
CA LEU A 374 -15.70 0.61 -10.29
C LEU A 374 -14.93 -0.68 -10.54
N SER A 375 -14.04 -1.07 -9.62
CA SER A 375 -13.28 -2.32 -9.75
C SER A 375 -14.20 -3.54 -9.77
N GLN A 376 -15.22 -3.56 -8.89
CA GLN A 376 -16.24 -4.61 -8.88
C GLN A 376 -16.99 -4.65 -10.20
N TYR A 377 -17.48 -3.50 -10.66
CA TYR A 377 -18.20 -3.43 -11.93
C TYR A 377 -17.39 -3.99 -13.10
N ILE A 378 -16.10 -3.62 -13.18
CA ILE A 378 -15.19 -4.11 -14.22
C ILE A 378 -15.04 -5.63 -14.12
N ILE A 379 -14.81 -6.17 -12.92
CA ILE A 379 -14.60 -7.60 -12.71
C ILE A 379 -15.87 -8.40 -13.03
N GLU A 380 -17.03 -7.95 -12.55
CA GLU A 380 -18.33 -8.59 -12.79
C GLU A 380 -18.76 -8.53 -14.26
N THR A 381 -18.43 -7.45 -14.97
CA THR A 381 -18.83 -7.27 -16.37
C THR A 381 -17.90 -8.03 -17.32
N LEU A 382 -16.58 -7.98 -17.07
CA LEU A 382 -15.61 -8.66 -17.92
C LEU A 382 -15.51 -10.16 -17.62
N GLN A 383 -15.84 -10.57 -16.40
CA GLN A 383 -15.80 -11.95 -15.91
C GLN A 383 -14.54 -12.71 -16.33
N PRO A 384 -13.34 -12.20 -15.97
CA PRO A 384 -12.09 -12.83 -16.38
C PRO A 384 -11.88 -14.19 -15.69
N ASN A 385 -10.96 -15.03 -16.17
CA ASN A 385 -10.58 -16.23 -15.41
C ASN A 385 -9.73 -15.86 -14.18
N SER A 386 -8.90 -14.82 -14.33
CA SER A 386 -8.07 -14.30 -13.24
C SER A 386 -7.91 -12.78 -13.34
N PHE A 387 -7.56 -12.15 -12.23
CA PHE A 387 -7.23 -10.73 -12.20
C PHE A 387 -6.11 -10.44 -11.21
N ASN A 388 -5.52 -9.26 -11.34
CA ASN A 388 -4.62 -8.74 -10.32
C ASN A 388 -4.76 -7.22 -10.20
N MET A 389 -4.52 -6.71 -8.99
CA MET A 389 -4.23 -5.31 -8.75
C MET A 389 -2.73 -5.16 -8.50
N THR A 390 -2.05 -4.33 -9.28
CA THR A 390 -0.57 -4.28 -9.26
C THR A 390 -0.02 -2.87 -9.23
N CYS A 391 1.11 -2.72 -8.57
CA CYS A 391 1.96 -1.54 -8.59
C CYS A 391 3.40 -2.05 -8.78
N LYS A 392 4.42 -1.19 -8.64
CA LYS A 392 5.82 -1.56 -8.87
C LYS A 392 6.18 -2.94 -8.30
N ASP A 393 5.92 -3.14 -7.02
CA ASP A 393 6.21 -4.39 -6.32
C ASP A 393 4.94 -5.14 -5.93
N GLY A 394 3.73 -4.74 -6.35
CA GLY A 394 2.48 -5.42 -5.95
C GLY A 394 2.24 -5.48 -4.43
N ILE A 395 2.72 -4.46 -3.69
CA ILE A 395 2.59 -4.35 -2.23
C ILE A 395 1.84 -3.08 -1.79
N ASP A 396 2.39 -1.89 -2.00
CA ASP A 396 1.94 -0.66 -1.34
C ASP A 396 0.55 -0.22 -1.85
N ARG A 397 0.51 0.52 -2.96
CA ARG A 397 -0.74 0.96 -3.61
C ARG A 397 -1.67 -0.20 -3.98
N ALA A 398 -1.09 -1.27 -4.51
CA ALA A 398 -1.81 -2.45 -4.94
C ALA A 398 -2.36 -3.29 -3.79
N GLY A 399 -1.60 -3.44 -2.71
CA GLY A 399 -2.02 -4.24 -1.56
C GLY A 399 -3.13 -3.57 -0.77
N ILE A 400 -3.11 -2.23 -0.62
CA ILE A 400 -4.26 -1.54 0.00
C ILE A 400 -5.50 -1.58 -0.90
N ALA A 401 -5.34 -1.54 -2.22
CA ALA A 401 -6.45 -1.66 -3.17
C ALA A 401 -7.09 -3.06 -3.11
N SER A 402 -6.27 -4.11 -3.20
CA SER A 402 -6.70 -5.51 -3.09
C SER A 402 -7.32 -5.81 -1.72
N ALA A 403 -6.67 -5.40 -0.62
CA ALA A 403 -7.20 -5.62 0.73
C ALA A 403 -8.55 -4.91 0.94
N TYR A 404 -8.69 -3.67 0.45
CA TYR A 404 -9.95 -2.94 0.54
C TYR A 404 -11.06 -3.55 -0.31
N TYR A 405 -10.75 -3.89 -1.57
CA TYR A 405 -11.68 -4.57 -2.47
C TYR A 405 -12.25 -5.83 -1.82
N ASN A 406 -11.36 -6.71 -1.34
CA ASN A 406 -11.77 -7.98 -0.70
C ASN A 406 -12.52 -7.76 0.62
N LEU A 407 -12.16 -6.75 1.42
CA LEU A 407 -12.92 -6.36 2.61
C LEU A 407 -14.37 -6.01 2.21
N MET A 408 -14.54 -5.14 1.21
CA MET A 408 -15.87 -4.72 0.74
C MET A 408 -16.68 -5.88 0.14
N GLN A 409 -16.06 -6.81 -0.60
CA GLN A 409 -16.77 -7.99 -1.10
C GLN A 409 -17.21 -8.93 0.02
N SER A 410 -16.32 -9.22 0.96
CA SER A 410 -16.63 -10.12 2.08
C SER A 410 -17.83 -9.66 2.91
N MET A 411 -18.03 -8.33 3.02
CA MET A 411 -19.18 -7.77 3.74
C MET A 411 -20.50 -7.92 2.98
N LYS A 412 -20.49 -7.99 1.64
CA LYS A 412 -21.70 -8.25 0.84
C LYS A 412 -22.19 -9.69 0.96
N ASP A 413 -21.25 -10.63 1.01
CA ASP A 413 -21.55 -12.07 1.05
C ASP A 413 -21.87 -12.59 2.45
N GLN A 414 -22.04 -11.69 3.43
CA GLN A 414 -22.24 -11.99 4.87
C GLN A 414 -21.15 -12.88 5.51
N MET A 415 -20.06 -13.13 4.79
CA MET A 415 -18.86 -13.84 5.27
C MET A 415 -17.70 -12.88 5.31
N CYS A 416 -17.77 -11.95 6.27
CA CYS A 416 -16.74 -10.94 6.47
C CYS A 416 -15.36 -11.58 6.69
N LEU A 417 -14.31 -10.94 6.14
CA LEU A 417 -12.94 -11.34 6.43
C LEU A 417 -12.68 -11.36 7.94
N SER A 418 -11.83 -12.29 8.39
CA SER A 418 -11.25 -12.20 9.73
C SER A 418 -10.22 -11.08 9.81
N GLN A 419 -9.93 -10.60 11.03
CA GLN A 419 -8.86 -9.64 11.23
C GLN A 419 -7.51 -10.19 10.74
N GLU A 420 -7.22 -11.47 10.99
CA GLU A 420 -5.99 -12.11 10.51
C GLU A 420 -5.89 -12.12 9.00
N GLU A 421 -6.99 -12.42 8.29
CA GLU A 421 -7.01 -12.41 6.83
C GLU A 421 -6.75 -11.01 6.27
N PHE A 422 -7.39 -10.00 6.87
CA PHE A 422 -7.21 -8.60 6.49
C PHE A 422 -5.78 -8.11 6.75
N GLU A 423 -5.25 -8.36 7.94
CA GLU A 423 -3.87 -7.98 8.31
C GLU A 423 -2.83 -8.73 7.47
N ARG A 424 -3.06 -10.01 7.17
CA ARG A 424 -2.23 -10.77 6.22
C ARG A 424 -2.25 -10.11 4.84
N ALA A 425 -3.42 -9.74 4.33
CA ALA A 425 -3.55 -9.10 3.03
C ALA A 425 -2.78 -7.76 2.95
N LEU A 426 -2.69 -7.02 4.06
CA LEU A 426 -1.97 -5.75 4.16
C LEU A 426 -0.47 -5.91 4.38
N HIS A 427 -0.04 -6.79 5.28
CA HIS A 427 1.33 -6.78 5.80
C HIS A 427 2.21 -7.90 5.26
N ALA A 428 1.65 -9.03 4.81
CA ALA A 428 2.45 -10.18 4.40
C ALA A 428 3.28 -9.88 3.14
N ALA A 429 2.67 -9.28 2.11
CA ALA A 429 3.39 -8.97 0.88
C ALA A 429 4.50 -7.91 1.08
N PRO A 430 4.28 -6.78 1.80
CA PRO A 430 5.37 -5.88 2.18
C PRO A 430 6.52 -6.57 2.94
N ALA A 431 6.21 -7.48 3.86
CA ALA A 431 7.22 -8.20 4.64
C ALA A 431 8.02 -9.16 3.76
N LEU A 432 7.33 -9.90 2.88
CA LEU A 432 7.93 -10.79 1.89
C LEU A 432 8.90 -10.05 0.96
N VAL A 433 8.47 -8.90 0.41
CA VAL A 433 9.23 -8.24 -0.67
C VAL A 433 10.27 -7.27 -0.14
N LYS A 434 9.96 -6.55 0.94
CA LYS A 434 10.77 -5.42 1.44
C LYS A 434 11.18 -5.58 2.91
N GLY A 435 10.84 -6.69 3.56
CA GLY A 435 11.19 -6.92 4.96
C GLY A 435 10.54 -5.93 5.93
N ARG A 436 9.41 -5.31 5.58
CA ARG A 436 8.72 -4.31 6.40
C ARG A 436 7.21 -4.48 6.37
N GLY A 437 6.48 -3.86 7.30
CA GLY A 437 5.03 -3.75 7.20
C GLY A 437 4.55 -2.80 6.09
N MET A 438 3.23 -2.71 5.91
CA MET A 438 2.60 -1.63 5.15
C MET A 438 3.08 -0.27 5.69
N ASN A 439 3.40 0.64 4.79
CA ASN A 439 3.94 1.96 5.14
C ASN A 439 2.79 2.98 5.32
N HIS A 440 3.07 4.26 5.09
CA HIS A 440 2.10 5.36 5.14
C HIS A 440 0.83 5.18 4.28
N HIS A 441 0.82 4.26 3.30
CA HIS A 441 -0.39 3.91 2.55
C HIS A 441 -1.53 3.36 3.44
N ILE A 442 -1.22 2.87 4.64
CA ILE A 442 -2.25 2.50 5.62
C ILE A 442 -3.13 3.69 6.02
N GLU A 443 -2.64 4.93 5.94
CA GLU A 443 -3.42 6.14 6.25
C GLU A 443 -4.53 6.39 5.21
N THR A 444 -4.25 6.09 3.93
CA THR A 444 -5.22 6.15 2.82
C THR A 444 -6.35 5.16 3.06
N LEU A 445 -6.00 3.91 3.42
CA LEU A 445 -6.96 2.85 3.72
C LEU A 445 -7.78 3.19 4.97
N TRP A 446 -7.10 3.64 6.03
CA TRP A 446 -7.76 4.03 7.26
C TRP A 446 -8.82 5.11 7.03
N ASN A 447 -8.51 6.11 6.20
CA ASN A 447 -9.43 7.21 5.91
C ASN A 447 -10.75 6.73 5.28
N VAL A 448 -10.69 5.83 4.31
CA VAL A 448 -11.91 5.30 3.67
C VAL A 448 -12.68 4.37 4.61
N VAL A 449 -11.98 3.59 5.44
CA VAL A 449 -12.61 2.73 6.46
C VAL A 449 -13.31 3.60 7.52
N ASP A 450 -12.69 4.69 7.98
CA ASP A 450 -13.30 5.63 8.93
C ASP A 450 -14.62 6.21 8.38
N CYS A 451 -14.61 6.73 7.14
CA CYS A 451 -15.82 7.23 6.50
C CYS A 451 -16.91 6.16 6.37
N TYR A 452 -16.54 4.95 5.92
CA TYR A 452 -17.47 3.84 5.79
C TYR A 452 -18.10 3.45 7.14
N LEU A 453 -17.30 3.26 8.19
CA LEU A 453 -17.80 2.88 9.52
C LEU A 453 -18.73 3.94 10.12
N ASN A 454 -18.41 5.22 9.93
CA ASN A 454 -19.28 6.31 10.39
C ASN A 454 -20.62 6.29 9.66
N SER A 455 -20.64 6.02 8.35
CA SER A 455 -21.89 5.88 7.59
C SER A 455 -22.76 4.71 8.06
N MET A 456 -22.15 3.57 8.39
CA MET A 456 -22.88 2.39 8.90
C MET A 456 -23.50 2.69 10.26
N LYS A 457 -22.79 3.45 11.11
CA LYS A 457 -23.33 3.92 12.40
C LYS A 457 -24.50 4.89 12.21
N GLU A 458 -24.39 5.84 11.28
CA GLU A 458 -25.46 6.81 10.98
C GLU A 458 -26.73 6.15 10.42
N ARG A 459 -26.59 5.04 9.68
CA ARG A 459 -27.72 4.25 9.17
C ARG A 459 -28.29 3.23 10.15
N ASP A 460 -27.75 3.14 11.37
CA ASP A 460 -28.06 2.08 12.35
C ASP A 460 -27.76 0.64 11.83
N GLU A 461 -26.85 0.54 10.86
CA GLU A 461 -26.39 -0.71 10.24
C GLU A 461 -25.05 -1.17 10.83
N GLY A 462 -24.60 -0.56 11.93
CA GLY A 462 -23.30 -0.88 12.56
C GLY A 462 -23.16 -2.35 12.96
N HIS A 463 -24.28 -3.04 13.19
CA HIS A 463 -24.33 -4.48 13.49
C HIS A 463 -23.90 -5.37 12.31
N GLN A 464 -23.91 -4.85 11.08
CA GLN A 464 -23.48 -5.57 9.88
C GLN A 464 -21.95 -5.57 9.68
N VAL A 465 -21.24 -4.77 10.49
CA VAL A 465 -19.79 -4.65 10.42
C VAL A 465 -19.15 -5.48 11.54
N PRO A 466 -18.09 -6.25 11.25
CA PRO A 466 -17.41 -7.00 12.29
C PRO A 466 -16.73 -6.05 13.31
N LEU A 467 -16.87 -6.37 14.60
CA LEU A 467 -16.32 -5.57 15.71
C LEU A 467 -14.82 -5.30 15.55
N TRP A 468 -14.07 -6.27 15.03
CA TRP A 468 -12.63 -6.14 14.84
C TRP A 468 -12.26 -4.98 13.89
N LEU A 469 -13.12 -4.63 12.91
CA LEU A 469 -12.83 -3.56 11.96
C LEU A 469 -12.91 -2.18 12.63
N THR A 470 -13.87 -2.00 13.54
CA THR A 470 -13.98 -0.81 14.40
C THR A 470 -12.76 -0.69 15.31
N GLN A 471 -12.36 -1.79 15.95
CA GLN A 471 -11.15 -1.84 16.78
C GLN A 471 -9.88 -1.56 15.96
N TRP A 472 -9.80 -2.11 14.75
CA TRP A 472 -8.71 -1.86 13.81
C TRP A 472 -8.63 -0.39 13.43
N ARG A 473 -9.76 0.25 13.07
CA ARG A 473 -9.82 1.69 12.79
C ARG A 473 -9.29 2.48 13.98
N ASP A 474 -9.76 2.22 15.19
CA ASP A 474 -9.34 3.02 16.34
C ASP A 474 -7.87 2.83 16.70
N LYS A 475 -7.38 1.58 16.63
CA LYS A 475 -5.96 1.25 16.79
C LYS A 475 -5.10 1.93 15.72
N ASN A 476 -5.60 2.02 14.49
CA ASN A 476 -4.82 2.51 13.35
C ASN A 476 -4.99 4.00 13.03
N ARG A 477 -5.57 4.79 13.94
CA ARG A 477 -5.85 6.21 13.74
C ARG A 477 -4.56 7.03 13.47
N PRO A 478 -4.45 7.71 12.31
CA PRO A 478 -3.30 8.54 11.98
C PRO A 478 -3.14 9.75 12.92
N SER A 479 -1.90 10.17 13.13
CA SER A 479 -1.57 11.31 14.01
C SER A 479 -2.26 12.62 13.62
N PHE A 480 -2.44 12.87 12.31
CA PHE A 480 -3.13 14.07 11.84
C PHE A 480 -4.61 14.08 12.23
N ALA A 481 -5.28 12.93 12.25
CA ALA A 481 -6.68 12.81 12.66
C ALA A 481 -6.83 13.07 14.17
N VAL A 482 -5.86 12.61 14.97
CA VAL A 482 -5.78 12.93 16.40
C VAL A 482 -5.60 14.43 16.62
N ALA A 483 -4.73 15.08 15.84
CA ALA A 483 -4.51 16.53 15.95
C ALA A 483 -5.77 17.34 15.59
N SER A 484 -6.46 16.99 14.50
CA SER A 484 -7.71 17.64 14.12
C SER A 484 -8.81 17.46 15.17
N TYR A 485 -8.92 16.27 15.77
CA TYR A 485 -9.86 16.00 16.85
C TYR A 485 -9.55 16.82 18.10
N LYS A 486 -8.28 16.86 18.53
CA LYS A 486 -7.83 17.72 19.63
C LYS A 486 -8.19 19.17 19.35
N GLN A 487 -7.90 19.68 18.15
CA GLN A 487 -8.20 21.06 17.77
C GLN A 487 -9.72 21.36 17.77
N ALA A 488 -10.56 20.40 17.34
CA ALA A 488 -12.01 20.54 17.44
C ALA A 488 -12.47 20.63 18.89
N ILE A 489 -11.95 19.77 19.77
CA ILE A 489 -12.21 19.85 21.22
C ILE A 489 -11.75 21.20 21.79
N PHE A 490 -10.54 21.66 21.45
CA PHE A 490 -10.04 22.98 21.87
C PHE A 490 -11.00 24.10 21.47
N GLY A 491 -11.46 24.10 20.22
CA GLY A 491 -12.42 25.09 19.74
C GLY A 491 -13.75 25.03 20.50
N VAL A 492 -14.23 23.83 20.89
CA VAL A 492 -15.41 23.73 21.76
C VAL A 492 -15.09 24.28 23.14
N ILE A 493 -13.96 23.90 23.75
CA ILE A 493 -13.58 24.36 25.09
C ILE A 493 -13.44 25.89 25.13
N GLU A 494 -12.81 26.51 24.13
CA GLU A 494 -12.63 27.96 24.06
C GLU A 494 -13.94 28.72 23.88
N ASN A 495 -14.90 28.14 23.17
CA ASN A 495 -16.21 28.76 22.92
C ASN A 495 -17.27 28.39 23.98
N THR A 496 -16.98 27.42 24.85
CA THR A 496 -17.90 26.98 25.89
C THR A 496 -17.67 27.79 27.17
N GLN A 497 -18.53 28.77 27.42
CA GLN A 497 -18.45 29.63 28.61
C GLN A 497 -18.99 28.96 29.90
N SER A 498 -19.67 27.82 29.77
CA SER A 498 -20.34 27.12 30.88
C SER A 498 -19.53 25.91 31.36
N GLN A 499 -19.24 25.87 32.67
CA GLN A 499 -18.60 24.74 33.34
C GLN A 499 -19.38 23.42 33.16
N THR A 500 -20.71 23.48 33.18
CA THR A 500 -21.58 22.31 32.97
C THR A 500 -21.38 21.70 31.58
N SER A 501 -21.26 22.54 30.55
CA SER A 501 -21.05 22.09 29.18
C SER A 501 -19.65 21.51 28.96
N LEU A 502 -18.63 21.99 29.69
CA LEU A 502 -17.29 21.38 29.71
C LEU A 502 -17.28 20.01 30.41
N LEU A 503 -18.01 19.88 31.52
CA LEU A 503 -18.17 18.59 32.22
C LEU A 503 -18.91 17.57 31.35
N MET A 504 -19.97 17.98 30.66
CA MET A 504 -20.71 17.13 29.74
C MET A 504 -19.87 16.70 28.53
N LEU A 505 -19.03 17.61 27.99
CA LEU A 505 -18.07 17.28 26.93
C LEU A 505 -17.04 16.25 27.42
N TYR A 506 -16.53 16.41 28.65
CA TYR A 506 -15.60 15.48 29.27
C TYR A 506 -16.21 14.09 29.46
N HIS A 507 -17.45 13.99 29.96
CA HIS A 507 -18.17 12.72 30.07
C HIS A 507 -18.45 12.09 28.70
N ALA A 508 -18.82 12.86 27.68
CA ALA A 508 -19.02 12.33 26.33
C ALA A 508 -17.73 11.76 25.71
N ILE A 509 -16.57 12.36 26.02
CA ILE A 509 -15.25 11.87 25.61
C ILE A 509 -14.90 10.56 26.34
N LEU A 510 -15.13 10.50 27.66
CA LEU A 510 -14.90 9.29 28.46
C LEU A 510 -15.76 8.10 28.00
N GLU A 511 -17.00 8.37 27.60
CA GLU A 511 -17.95 7.35 27.13
C GLU A 511 -17.74 6.95 25.66
N GLY A 512 -16.76 7.52 24.96
CA GLY A 512 -16.50 7.23 23.55
C GLY A 512 -17.66 7.65 22.62
N LYS A 513 -18.58 8.51 23.07
CA LYS A 513 -19.72 8.98 22.28
C LYS A 513 -19.25 10.00 21.24
N THR A 514 -18.99 9.51 20.03
CA THR A 514 -18.54 10.35 18.89
C THR A 514 -19.64 11.19 18.24
N ASN A 515 -20.90 11.06 18.66
CA ASN A 515 -22.00 11.91 18.19
C ASN A 515 -23.01 12.08 19.32
N PRO A 516 -23.35 13.31 19.72
CA PRO A 516 -24.27 13.50 20.83
C PRO A 516 -25.71 13.63 20.30
N SER A 517 -26.69 13.26 21.13
CA SER A 517 -28.13 13.38 20.83
C SER A 517 -28.54 14.82 20.49
N SER A 518 -29.76 15.01 19.99
CA SER A 518 -30.31 16.29 19.54
C SER A 518 -30.18 17.47 20.53
N GLU A 519 -29.99 17.20 21.82
CA GLU A 519 -29.77 18.22 22.86
C GLU A 519 -28.37 18.87 22.83
N TYR A 520 -27.40 18.28 22.16
CA TYR A 520 -26.00 18.76 22.14
C TYR A 520 -25.64 19.47 20.82
N HIS A 521 -26.61 19.60 19.92
CA HIS A 521 -26.41 20.11 18.57
C HIS A 521 -26.13 21.63 18.53
N ASP A 522 -26.55 22.37 19.56
CA ASP A 522 -26.45 23.82 19.64
C ASP A 522 -25.06 24.33 20.03
N ILE A 523 -24.32 23.58 20.86
CA ILE A 523 -22.95 23.93 21.28
C ILE A 523 -21.99 23.92 20.07
N TRP A 524 -22.24 23.05 19.08
CA TRP A 524 -21.40 22.92 17.89
C TRP A 524 -21.79 23.86 16.73
N ARG A 525 -22.94 24.55 16.79
CA ARG A 525 -23.45 25.43 15.72
C ARG A 525 -22.91 26.86 15.74
N GLN A 526 -22.25 27.30 16.81
CA GLN A 526 -21.64 28.64 16.85
C GLN A 526 -20.35 28.69 15.99
N ARG A 527 -20.51 28.63 14.66
CA ARG A 527 -19.43 28.74 13.67
C ARG A 527 -19.57 30.03 12.86
N SER A 528 -18.80 31.01 13.26
CA SER A 528 -18.35 32.13 12.44
C SER A 528 -16.96 32.45 12.98
N TRP A 529 -15.96 32.66 12.10
CA TRP A 529 -14.54 32.90 12.42
C TRP A 529 -13.63 31.65 12.51
N MET A 530 -13.27 31.09 11.34
CA MET A 530 -12.01 30.34 11.19
C MET A 530 -11.32 30.76 9.88
N ARG A 531 -10.64 31.91 9.93
CA ARG A 531 -9.52 32.24 9.04
C ARG A 531 -8.33 32.55 9.92
N GLN A 532 -7.18 31.99 9.55
CA GLN A 532 -5.89 32.02 10.26
C GLN A 532 -5.84 30.99 11.38
N TYR A 533 -5.20 29.84 11.15
CA TYR A 533 -4.20 29.20 12.02
C TYR A 533 -3.75 27.90 11.33
N SER A 534 -2.50 27.87 10.87
CA SER A 534 -1.97 26.79 10.03
C SER A 534 -1.14 25.75 10.81
N ASN A 535 -1.40 24.48 10.50
CA ASN A 535 -0.48 23.38 10.18
C ASN A 535 0.68 22.90 11.09
N HIS A 536 0.99 23.46 12.27
CA HIS A 536 2.18 23.03 13.04
C HIS A 536 1.96 22.53 14.48
N TYR A 537 0.75 22.08 14.82
CA TYR A 537 0.38 21.80 16.21
C TYR A 537 0.82 20.46 16.83
N GLY A 538 1.71 19.69 16.18
CA GLY A 538 2.11 18.36 16.66
C GLY A 538 3.59 18.17 17.01
N LYS A 539 4.46 19.12 16.66
CA LYS A 539 5.93 18.95 16.77
C LYS A 539 6.67 20.13 17.41
N THR A 540 6.00 21.24 17.67
CA THR A 540 6.61 22.44 18.24
C THR A 540 6.38 22.53 19.75
N ALA A 541 7.29 23.22 20.46
CA ALA A 541 7.14 23.52 21.88
C ALA A 541 5.77 24.16 22.20
N THR A 542 5.20 24.89 21.24
CA THR A 542 3.88 25.50 21.29
C THR A 542 2.75 24.49 21.53
N GLY A 543 2.75 23.34 20.86
CA GLY A 543 1.73 22.30 21.05
C GLY A 543 1.81 21.60 22.41
N LYS A 544 3.02 21.46 22.98
CA LYS A 544 3.20 20.96 24.36
C LYS A 544 2.74 21.98 25.39
N ASN A 545 3.00 23.27 25.16
CA ASN A 545 2.57 24.36 26.04
C ASN A 545 1.04 24.51 26.06
N SER A 546 0.36 24.30 24.93
CA SER A 546 -1.11 24.32 24.87
C SER A 546 -1.75 23.16 25.63
N LEU A 547 -1.13 21.97 25.65
CA LEU A 547 -1.62 20.83 26.42
C LEU A 547 -1.48 21.08 27.93
N LYS A 548 -0.31 21.57 28.34
CA LYS A 548 -0.06 22.01 29.71
C LYS A 548 -1.02 23.12 30.13
N MET A 549 -1.34 24.06 29.25
CA MET A 549 -2.32 25.10 29.51
C MET A 549 -3.75 24.56 29.72
N ILE A 550 -4.15 23.46 29.03
CA ILE A 550 -5.42 22.79 29.32
C ILE A 550 -5.36 22.12 30.69
N GLU A 551 -4.32 21.36 30.97
CA GLU A 551 -4.12 20.67 32.25
C GLU A 551 -4.14 21.68 33.40
N ASP A 552 -3.45 22.81 33.24
CA ASP A 552 -3.38 23.89 34.21
C ASP A 552 -4.75 24.59 34.36
N LYS A 553 -5.50 24.83 33.29
CA LYS A 553 -6.85 25.43 33.36
C LYS A 553 -7.87 24.49 33.99
N LEU A 554 -7.86 23.20 33.64
CA LEU A 554 -8.73 22.20 34.27
C LEU A 554 -8.38 22.01 35.74
N SER A 555 -7.09 21.91 36.06
CA SER A 555 -6.61 21.81 37.45
C SER A 555 -6.94 23.07 38.26
N ALA A 556 -6.82 24.26 37.67
CA ALA A 556 -7.19 25.51 38.32
C ALA A 556 -8.70 25.63 38.53
N LEU A 557 -9.53 25.14 37.61
CA LEU A 557 -10.98 25.06 37.77
C LEU A 557 -11.37 24.08 38.89
N ILE A 558 -10.72 22.92 38.96
CA ILE A 558 -10.91 21.93 40.03
C ILE A 558 -10.50 22.53 41.39
N ALA A 559 -9.36 23.21 41.45
CA ALA A 559 -8.83 23.80 42.68
C ALA A 559 -9.63 25.01 43.17
N LYS A 560 -10.24 25.80 42.26
CA LYS A 560 -10.98 27.02 42.59
C LYS A 560 -12.36 26.74 43.21
N ASP A 561 -13.03 25.67 42.77
CA ASP A 561 -14.44 25.44 43.10
C ASP A 561 -14.67 24.23 44.04
N GLY A 562 -13.59 23.57 44.51
CA GLY A 562 -13.68 22.53 45.54
C GLY A 562 -14.47 21.28 45.12
N LEU A 563 -14.63 21.07 43.81
CA LEU A 563 -15.29 19.88 43.26
C LEU A 563 -14.35 18.68 43.41
N ASP A 564 -14.60 17.86 44.42
CA ASP A 564 -14.16 16.47 44.44
C ASP A 564 -14.93 15.71 43.36
N LEU A 565 -14.32 15.56 42.19
CA LEU A 565 -14.90 14.80 41.08
C LEU A 565 -14.90 13.29 41.37
N GLY A 566 -14.31 12.82 42.47
CA GLY A 566 -14.19 11.39 42.80
C GLY A 566 -13.30 10.61 41.82
N ILE A 567 -12.55 11.32 40.97
CA ILE A 567 -11.68 10.74 39.95
C ILE A 567 -10.24 10.84 40.44
N ASP A 568 -9.60 9.69 40.58
CA ASP A 568 -8.17 9.59 40.78
C ASP A 568 -7.45 10.35 39.64
N PRO A 569 -6.60 11.35 39.93
CA PRO A 569 -5.81 12.05 38.92
C PRO A 569 -5.07 11.10 37.96
N ASP A 570 -4.67 9.91 38.43
CA ASP A 570 -4.00 8.91 37.59
C ASP A 570 -4.94 8.21 36.60
N GLU A 571 -6.26 8.21 36.81
CA GLU A 571 -7.27 7.79 35.82
C GLU A 571 -7.45 8.85 34.72
N PHE A 572 -7.42 10.14 35.10
CA PHE A 572 -7.52 11.27 34.16
C PHE A 572 -6.37 11.26 33.13
N TYR A 573 -5.15 10.90 33.56
CA TYR A 573 -3.97 10.81 32.70
C TYR A 573 -3.95 9.58 31.76
N LYS A 574 -4.85 8.59 31.93
CA LYS A 574 -4.98 7.44 31.00
C LYS A 574 -5.72 7.81 29.69
N VAL A 575 -6.55 8.85 29.72
CA VAL A 575 -7.44 9.24 28.61
C VAL A 575 -6.75 10.17 27.60
N ILE A 576 -5.70 10.87 28.04
CA ILE A 576 -4.84 11.71 27.19
C ILE A 576 -3.52 10.95 26.99
N PRO A 577 -3.13 10.55 25.75
CA PRO A 577 -1.89 9.82 25.54
C PRO A 577 -0.68 10.64 26.05
N SER A 578 -0.09 10.17 27.15
CA SER A 578 0.86 10.89 28.00
C SER A 578 2.17 11.26 27.30
N ILE A 579 2.66 12.48 27.55
CA ILE A 579 4.09 12.79 27.59
C ILE A 579 4.55 12.45 29.02
N GLN A 580 5.53 11.56 29.16
CA GLN A 580 6.07 11.13 30.46
C GLN A 580 6.50 12.33 31.33
N ARG A 581 6.14 12.32 32.62
CA ARG A 581 6.67 13.25 33.63
C ARG A 581 8.17 12.97 33.86
N PRO A 582 9.04 13.98 34.01
CA PRO A 582 10.37 13.76 34.57
C PRO A 582 10.22 13.44 36.07
N ALA A 583 10.83 12.34 36.50
CA ALA A 583 10.89 11.98 37.91
C ALA A 583 11.56 13.11 38.72
N THR A 584 10.83 13.67 39.68
CA THR A 584 11.39 14.63 40.64
C THR A 584 11.97 13.82 41.81
N VAL A 585 13.29 13.74 41.90
CA VAL A 585 13.98 13.12 43.03
C VAL A 585 13.93 14.09 44.21
N LEU A 586 13.18 13.72 45.24
CA LEU A 586 13.20 14.38 46.55
C LEU A 586 14.53 14.11 47.24
N TRP A 587 15.23 15.20 47.56
CA TRP A 587 16.39 15.21 48.44
C TRP A 587 15.99 14.93 49.89
N HIS A 588 16.49 13.84 50.46
CA HIS A 588 16.76 13.75 51.90
C HIS A 588 18.14 13.14 52.13
N GLY A 589 18.89 13.79 53.01
CA GLY A 589 20.32 13.63 53.15
C GLY A 589 20.76 12.58 54.16
N SER A 590 22.09 12.37 54.10
CA SER A 590 23.01 12.05 55.20
C SER A 590 23.27 10.56 55.50
N TYR A 591 24.39 10.05 54.97
CA TYR A 591 25.66 9.73 55.68
C TYR A 591 26.41 8.48 55.16
N HIS A 592 27.72 8.71 54.98
CA HIS A 592 28.91 7.84 55.07
C HIS A 592 29.33 6.85 53.96
N ALA A 593 30.41 7.28 53.27
CA ALA A 593 31.75 6.70 53.22
C ALA A 593 32.12 5.60 52.18
N GLY A 594 33.26 5.85 51.50
CA GLY A 594 34.08 4.87 50.79
C GLY A 594 34.35 5.23 49.32
N LEU A 595 35.28 6.16 49.05
CA LEU A 595 36.61 5.86 48.46
C LEU A 595 36.57 5.12 47.11
N TYR A 596 36.87 5.82 46.01
CA TYR A 596 38.06 5.56 45.18
C TYR A 596 38.31 6.71 44.17
N GLN A 597 39.52 7.27 44.26
CA GLN A 597 40.28 8.07 43.28
C GLN A 597 40.39 7.34 41.94
N SER A 598 40.78 7.88 40.77
CA SER A 598 41.24 9.15 40.16
C SER A 598 41.13 8.87 38.63
N GLN A 599 41.21 9.77 37.66
CA GLN A 599 42.32 10.65 37.32
C GLN A 599 41.91 11.53 36.12
N GLN A 600 42.33 12.79 36.15
CA GLN A 600 42.15 13.82 35.13
C GLN A 600 43.16 13.73 33.98
N SER A 601 42.87 14.55 32.96
CA SER A 601 43.78 15.28 32.05
C SER A 601 44.04 14.60 30.70
N CYS A 602 44.17 15.29 29.57
CA CYS A 602 44.41 16.71 29.31
C CYS A 602 44.02 17.07 27.88
N ASP A 603 43.66 18.34 27.66
CA ASP A 603 43.58 19.03 26.37
C ASP A 603 44.94 19.09 25.66
N ILE A 604 44.95 19.04 24.32
CA ILE A 604 45.97 19.67 23.46
C ILE A 604 45.29 20.15 22.15
N GLU A 605 45.32 21.46 21.93
CA GLU A 605 45.14 22.18 20.65
C GLU A 605 46.27 21.87 19.67
N LEU A 606 46.04 21.99 18.35
CA LEU A 606 47.02 22.59 17.44
C LEU A 606 46.40 22.98 16.08
N GLU A 607 46.66 24.24 15.72
CA GLU A 607 46.35 24.94 14.47
C GLU A 607 47.23 24.52 13.28
N ASP A 608 46.60 24.55 12.10
CA ASP A 608 46.92 25.28 10.86
C ASP A 608 48.36 25.41 10.25
N ARG A 609 48.34 25.39 8.89
CA ARG A 609 49.30 25.90 7.87
C ARG A 609 50.42 25.03 7.29
N ARG A 610 50.32 24.78 5.96
CA ARG A 610 51.15 25.33 4.83
C ARG A 610 50.87 24.54 3.52
N SER A 611 50.32 25.15 2.44
CA SER A 611 50.99 25.84 1.29
C SER A 611 51.71 24.89 0.29
N GLN A 612 51.22 24.70 -0.95
CA GLN A 612 51.64 25.34 -2.25
C GLN A 612 53.03 24.86 -2.74
N ALA A 613 53.38 24.53 -4.00
CA ALA A 613 52.86 24.58 -5.38
C ALA A 613 53.62 23.44 -6.17
N ARG A 614 53.43 23.05 -7.44
CA ARG A 614 53.54 23.81 -8.71
C ARG A 614 53.46 22.81 -9.91
N GLU A 615 52.92 23.28 -11.06
CA GLU A 615 53.34 23.08 -12.49
C GLU A 615 53.56 21.62 -13.04
N ASP A 616 53.26 21.21 -14.27
CA ASP A 616 52.86 21.86 -15.53
C ASP A 616 52.45 20.80 -16.60
N ALA A 617 51.89 21.31 -17.70
CA ALA A 617 51.97 20.80 -19.08
C ALA A 617 50.86 19.89 -19.68
N ALA A 618 50.19 20.51 -20.65
CA ALA A 618 49.30 20.03 -21.70
C ALA A 618 49.91 19.00 -22.66
N VAL A 619 49.05 18.15 -23.29
CA VAL A 619 49.09 17.83 -24.74
C VAL A 619 47.65 17.53 -25.23
N ALA A 620 47.36 18.03 -26.42
CA ALA A 620 46.08 18.08 -27.13
C ALA A 620 45.86 16.91 -28.14
N ASN A 621 44.72 16.99 -28.84
CA ASN A 621 44.29 16.40 -30.12
C ASN A 621 43.26 15.25 -29.98
N SER A 622 42.00 15.33 -30.48
CA SER A 622 41.47 15.61 -31.84
C SER A 622 42.06 14.66 -32.88
N ALA A 623 41.37 14.06 -33.86
CA ALA A 623 40.00 13.95 -34.33
C ALA A 623 39.96 12.66 -35.21
N GLU A 624 38.78 12.31 -35.74
CA GLU A 624 38.46 11.63 -37.03
C GLU A 624 39.65 11.04 -37.84
N THR A 625 39.63 9.84 -38.41
CA THR A 625 38.76 9.39 -39.52
C THR A 625 39.12 7.93 -39.90
N SER A 626 38.14 7.20 -40.46
CA SER A 626 38.29 6.12 -41.48
C SER A 626 38.86 4.74 -41.09
N LEU A 627 37.99 3.74 -40.91
CA LEU A 627 37.69 2.65 -41.87
C LEU A 627 36.57 1.75 -41.32
#